data_AF-Q6JZX3-F1
#
_entry.id   AF-Q6JZX3-F1
#
_cell.length_a   1.000
_cell.length_b   1.000
_cell.length_c   1.000
_cell.angle_alpha   90.00
_cell.angle_beta   90.00
_cell.angle_gamma   90.00
#
_symmetry.space_group_name_H-M   'P 1'
#
loop_
_entity.id
_entity.type
_entity.pdbx_description
1 polymer ?
#
loop_
_entity_poly.entity_id
_entity_poly.type
_entity_poly.pdbx_seq_one_letter_code
_entity_poly.pdbx_strand_id
1 'polypeptide(L)'
;GTCYFMMWSSLACLNQFINSVVWHGNALNPSPVWCEISIRILMGASVGIPAASLCINRRLYCIASVQSVSISPAEKRREILIDTLICVLFPIMYIALQVVVQGHRFNILEDLGCQPALYNTLLTYFISYMWPILIGLISAVYCVLSLRSFIRRRVQFSQFLSSNKSLTAGR
;
A
#
# COMPACT_ATOMS: atom_id res chain seq x y z
N GLY A 1 -2.01 0.00 -8.73
CA GLY A 1 -1.08 0.48 -7.69
C GLY A 1 -1.27 1.94 -7.33
N THR A 2 -0.72 2.87 -8.12
CA THR A 2 -0.59 4.30 -7.75
C THR A 2 -1.91 4.99 -7.37
N CYS A 3 -2.99 4.78 -8.12
CA CYS A 3 -4.29 5.38 -7.79
C CYS A 3 -4.82 4.92 -6.42
N TYR A 4 -4.61 3.65 -6.07
CA TYR A 4 -4.99 3.12 -4.76
C TYR A 4 -4.13 3.71 -3.65
N PHE A 5 -2.83 3.90 -3.90
CA PHE A 5 -1.94 4.55 -2.94
C PHE A 5 -2.39 5.99 -2.66
N MET A 6 -2.71 6.75 -3.70
CA MET A 6 -3.23 8.12 -3.58
C MET A 6 -4.55 8.15 -2.81
N MET A 7 -5.48 7.25 -3.14
CA MET A 7 -6.79 7.14 -2.49
C MET A 7 -6.68 6.80 -0.99
N TRP A 8 -5.89 5.77 -0.64
CA TRP A 8 -5.72 5.39 0.76
C TRP A 8 -4.98 6.46 1.57
N SER A 9 -3.95 7.05 0.99
CA SER A 9 -3.19 8.13 1.65
C SER A 9 -4.05 9.37 1.86
N SER A 10 -4.84 9.77 0.85
CA SER A 10 -5.73 10.93 0.97
C SER A 10 -6.83 10.70 2.01
N LEU A 11 -7.43 9.51 2.03
CA LEU A 11 -8.41 9.13 3.06
C LEU A 11 -7.79 9.16 4.46
N ALA A 12 -6.59 8.62 4.62
CA ALA A 12 -5.89 8.62 5.92
C ALA A 12 -5.55 10.05 6.38
N CYS A 13 -5.04 10.90 5.49
CA CYS A 13 -4.72 12.29 5.82
C CYS A 13 -5.97 13.10 6.15
N LEU A 14 -7.05 12.95 5.38
CA LEU A 14 -8.33 13.62 5.67
C LEU A 14 -8.89 13.18 7.02
N ASN A 15 -8.80 11.88 7.33
CA ASN A 15 -9.22 11.35 8.62
C ASN A 15 -8.45 11.98 9.78
N GLN A 16 -7.12 12.03 9.68
CA GLN A 16 -6.27 12.66 10.69
C GLN A 16 -6.54 14.16 10.83
N PHE A 17 -6.77 14.86 9.72
CA PHE A 17 -7.12 16.28 9.72
C PHE A 17 -8.41 16.54 10.50
N ILE A 18 -9.49 15.79 10.20
CA ILE A 18 -10.77 15.96 10.89
C ILE A 18 -10.62 15.63 12.38
N ASN A 19 -9.91 14.55 12.71
CA ASN A 19 -9.69 14.16 14.10
C ASN A 19 -8.93 15.26 14.88
N SER A 20 -7.87 15.82 14.32
CA SER A 20 -7.11 16.89 14.97
C SER A 20 -7.93 18.17 15.17
N VAL A 21 -8.81 18.52 14.22
CA VAL A 21 -9.67 19.71 14.33
C VAL A 21 -10.77 19.54 15.37
N VAL A 22 -11.45 18.39 15.39
CA VAL A 22 -12.59 18.15 16.29
C VAL A 22 -12.15 17.91 17.74
N TRP A 23 -11.04 17.21 17.94
CA TRP A 23 -10.52 16.84 19.27
C TRP A 23 -9.39 17.74 19.76
N HIS A 24 -9.23 18.93 19.18
CA HIS A 24 -8.26 19.92 19.67
C HIS A 24 -8.57 20.33 21.10
N GLY A 25 -7.68 20.01 22.05
CA GLY A 25 -7.81 20.33 23.47
C GLY A 25 -9.04 19.72 24.16
N ASN A 26 -9.59 18.63 23.62
CA ASN A 26 -10.69 17.92 24.26
C ASN A 26 -10.71 16.42 23.88
N ALA A 27 -11.20 15.57 24.80
CA ALA A 27 -11.40 14.14 24.60
C ALA A 27 -12.89 13.73 24.72
N LEU A 28 -13.80 14.65 24.41
CA LEU A 28 -15.24 14.39 24.47
C LEU A 28 -15.67 13.46 23.33
N ASN A 29 -16.89 12.92 23.36
CA ASN A 29 -17.44 12.13 22.27
C ASN A 29 -18.52 12.91 21.49
N PRO A 30 -18.15 13.98 20.75
CA PRO A 30 -19.12 14.84 20.06
C PRO A 30 -19.75 14.15 18.84
N SER A 31 -19.08 13.16 18.23
CA SER A 31 -19.57 12.46 17.04
C SER A 31 -19.22 10.97 17.07
N PRO A 32 -20.09 10.12 17.67
CA PRO A 32 -19.87 8.68 17.77
C PRO A 32 -19.86 7.98 16.39
N VAL A 33 -20.67 8.46 15.45
CA VAL A 33 -20.76 7.89 14.09
C VAL A 33 -19.47 8.17 13.30
N TRP A 34 -18.88 9.34 13.48
CA TRP A 34 -17.60 9.67 12.85
C TRP A 34 -16.49 8.75 13.36
N CYS A 35 -16.39 8.54 14.67
CA CYS A 35 -15.35 7.68 15.24
C CYS A 35 -15.39 6.25 14.69
N GLU A 36 -16.58 5.68 14.50
CA GLU A 36 -16.76 4.36 13.90
C GLU A 36 -16.19 4.31 12.47
N ILE A 37 -16.41 5.35 11.66
CA ILE A 37 -15.86 5.42 10.29
C ILE A 37 -14.34 5.64 10.36
N SER A 38 -13.90 6.58 11.20
CA SER A 38 -12.51 6.99 11.36
C SER A 38 -11.58 5.83 11.70
N ILE A 39 -11.94 5.00 12.68
CA ILE A 39 -11.12 3.84 13.07
C ILE A 39 -11.00 2.82 11.92
N ARG A 40 -12.06 2.61 11.13
CA ARG A 40 -12.07 1.66 10.01
C ARG A 40 -11.20 2.18 8.86
N ILE A 41 -11.23 3.48 8.60
CA ILE A 41 -10.31 4.13 7.65
C ILE A 41 -8.87 3.96 8.10
N LEU A 42 -8.57 4.22 9.38
CA LEU A 42 -7.22 4.10 9.92
C LEU A 42 -6.69 2.66 9.84
N MET A 43 -7.51 1.68 10.26
CA MET A 43 -7.18 0.26 10.15
C MET A 43 -6.98 -0.16 8.69
N GLY A 44 -7.88 0.23 7.79
CA GLY A 44 -7.77 -0.06 6.36
C GLY A 44 -6.52 0.54 5.73
N ALA A 45 -6.20 1.80 6.05
CA ALA A 45 -5.03 2.49 5.53
C ALA A 45 -3.71 1.82 5.97
N SER A 46 -3.65 1.28 7.19
CA SER A 46 -2.46 0.60 7.73
C SER A 46 -1.99 -0.57 6.88
N VAL A 47 -2.91 -1.24 6.18
CA VAL A 47 -2.62 -2.35 5.25
C VAL A 47 -2.80 -1.96 3.78
N GLY A 48 -3.70 -1.05 3.47
CA GLY A 48 -4.00 -0.59 2.10
C GLY A 48 -2.86 0.20 1.47
N ILE A 49 -2.19 1.06 2.23
CA ILE A 49 -1.01 1.81 1.78
C ILE A 49 0.15 0.87 1.42
N PRO A 50 0.61 -0.05 2.30
CA PRO A 50 1.68 -0.97 1.96
C PRO A 50 1.27 -1.96 0.86
N ALA A 51 0.01 -2.40 0.82
CA ALA A 51 -0.50 -3.24 -0.28
C ALA A 51 -0.45 -2.52 -1.63
N ALA A 52 -0.82 -1.24 -1.69
CA ALA A 52 -0.69 -0.43 -2.90
C ALA A 52 0.78 -0.24 -3.31
N SER A 53 1.68 -0.05 -2.34
CA SER A 53 3.13 0.01 -2.58
C SER A 53 3.67 -1.30 -3.16
N LEU A 54 3.22 -2.46 -2.66
CA LEU A 54 3.57 -3.77 -3.21
C LEU A 54 3.13 -3.88 -4.68
N CYS A 55 1.90 -3.49 -5.01
CA CYS A 55 1.41 -3.51 -6.39
C CYS A 55 2.22 -2.59 -7.33
N ILE A 56 2.66 -1.42 -6.84
CA ILE A 56 3.58 -0.54 -7.59
C ILE A 56 4.91 -1.24 -7.84
N ASN A 57 5.53 -1.82 -6.81
CA ASN A 57 6.81 -2.54 -6.94
C ASN A 57 6.71 -3.75 -7.88
N ARG A 58 5.61 -4.51 -7.81
CA ARG A 58 5.32 -5.62 -8.73
C ARG A 58 5.23 -5.13 -10.18
N ARG A 59 4.53 -4.01 -10.43
CA ARG A 59 4.44 -3.42 -11.76
C ARG A 59 5.80 -2.97 -12.29
N LEU A 60 6.61 -2.33 -11.45
CA LEU A 60 7.98 -1.93 -11.78
C LEU A 60 8.84 -3.15 -12.12
N TYR A 61 8.75 -4.21 -11.32
CA TYR A 61 9.46 -5.46 -11.60
C TYR A 61 9.07 -6.05 -12.95
N CYS A 62 7.77 -6.14 -13.27
CA CYS A 62 7.31 -6.62 -14.58
C CYS A 62 7.85 -5.75 -15.73
N ILE A 63 7.82 -4.43 -15.60
CA ILE A 63 8.39 -3.52 -16.61
C ILE A 63 9.91 -3.76 -16.74
N ALA A 64 10.60 -3.96 -15.63
CA ALA A 64 12.03 -4.24 -15.55
C ALA A 64 12.42 -5.69 -15.90
N SER A 65 11.47 -6.63 -16.06
CA SER A 65 11.74 -8.01 -16.47
C SER A 65 11.32 -8.33 -17.91
N VAL A 66 10.23 -7.73 -18.42
CA VAL A 66 9.69 -7.97 -19.78
C VAL A 66 10.58 -7.37 -20.88
N GLN A 67 11.00 -8.19 -21.86
CA GLN A 67 11.77 -7.81 -23.05
C GLN A 67 10.90 -7.52 -24.29
N SER A 68 9.62 -7.88 -24.26
CA SER A 68 8.69 -7.71 -25.40
C SER A 68 7.86 -6.44 -25.27
N VAL A 69 7.68 -5.73 -26.39
CA VAL A 69 7.06 -4.39 -26.45
C VAL A 69 5.52 -4.45 -26.34
N SER A 70 4.90 -5.61 -26.53
CA SER A 70 3.44 -5.77 -26.52
C SER A 70 2.93 -6.46 -25.26
N ILE A 71 2.20 -5.70 -24.42
CA ILE A 71 1.32 -6.26 -23.38
C ILE A 71 -0.06 -6.45 -24.02
N SER A 72 -0.62 -7.66 -23.94
CA SER A 72 -1.96 -7.91 -24.45
C SER A 72 -3.03 -7.18 -23.62
N PRO A 73 -4.16 -6.77 -24.22
CA PRO A 73 -5.28 -6.19 -23.47
C PRO A 73 -5.80 -7.10 -22.35
N ALA A 74 -5.74 -8.43 -22.54
CA ALA A 74 -6.15 -9.43 -21.56
C ALA A 74 -5.23 -9.42 -20.33
N GLU A 75 -3.91 -9.38 -20.54
CA GLU A 75 -2.94 -9.25 -19.45
C GLU A 75 -3.14 -7.94 -18.68
N LYS A 76 -3.37 -6.82 -19.38
CA LYS A 76 -3.66 -5.53 -18.73
C LYS A 76 -4.88 -5.61 -17.79
N ARG A 77 -5.97 -6.25 -18.23
CA ARG A 77 -7.17 -6.44 -17.40
C ARG A 77 -6.91 -7.33 -16.21
N ARG A 78 -6.19 -8.43 -16.39
CA ARG A 78 -5.81 -9.35 -15.30
C ARG A 78 -4.97 -8.65 -14.24
N GLU A 79 -4.02 -7.83 -14.66
CA GLU A 79 -3.18 -7.05 -13.75
C GLU A 79 -4.00 -6.03 -12.94
N ILE A 80 -4.95 -5.33 -13.57
CA ILE A 80 -5.85 -4.42 -12.86
C ILE A 80 -6.70 -5.18 -11.84
N LEU A 81 -7.26 -6.34 -12.23
CA LEU A 81 -8.06 -7.17 -11.32
C LEU A 81 -7.25 -7.62 -10.11
N ILE A 82 -6.02 -8.10 -10.31
CA ILE A 82 -5.11 -8.49 -9.22
C ILE A 82 -4.82 -7.30 -8.30
N ASP A 83 -4.49 -6.13 -8.88
CA ASP A 83 -4.24 -4.91 -8.11
C ASP A 83 -5.48 -4.51 -7.29
N THR A 84 -6.69 -4.60 -7.86
CA THR A 84 -7.94 -4.29 -7.15
C THR A 84 -8.20 -5.27 -6.01
N LEU A 85 -7.99 -6.57 -6.21
CA LEU A 85 -8.15 -7.59 -5.17
C LEU A 85 -7.18 -7.33 -4.00
N ILE A 86 -5.92 -7.01 -4.30
CA ILE A 86 -4.92 -6.75 -3.26
C ILE A 86 -5.15 -5.40 -2.56
N CYS A 87 -5.52 -4.35 -3.28
CA CYS A 87 -5.62 -2.99 -2.70
C CYS A 87 -6.98 -2.66 -2.09
N VAL A 88 -8.03 -3.45 -2.36
CA VAL A 88 -9.40 -3.17 -1.90
C VAL A 88 -9.98 -4.36 -1.13
N LEU A 89 -10.02 -5.54 -1.75
CA LEU A 89 -10.63 -6.72 -1.10
C LEU A 89 -9.85 -7.12 0.16
N PHE A 90 -8.52 -7.13 0.10
CA PHE A 90 -7.70 -7.47 1.26
C PHE A 90 -7.89 -6.49 2.44
N PRO A 91 -7.82 -5.15 2.30
CA PRO A 91 -8.16 -4.23 3.38
C PRO A 91 -9.59 -4.39 3.93
N ILE A 92 -10.59 -4.65 3.09
CA ILE A 92 -11.96 -4.89 3.55
C ILE A 92 -12.05 -6.15 4.41
N MET A 93 -11.44 -7.25 3.96
CA MET A 93 -11.37 -8.50 4.72
C MET A 93 -10.61 -8.32 6.04
N TYR A 94 -9.52 -7.55 6.02
CA TYR A 94 -8.76 -7.20 7.22
C TYR A 94 -9.60 -6.42 8.24
N ILE A 95 -10.35 -5.40 7.80
CA ILE A 95 -11.25 -4.63 8.67
C ILE A 95 -12.35 -5.53 9.25
N ALA A 96 -12.90 -6.45 8.46
CA ALA A 96 -13.90 -7.40 8.96
C ALA A 96 -13.31 -8.34 10.04
N LEU A 97 -12.07 -8.81 9.84
CA LEU A 97 -11.38 -9.68 10.79
C LEU A 97 -11.00 -8.96 12.09
N GLN A 98 -10.70 -7.66 12.01
CA GLN A 98 -10.38 -6.81 13.18
C GLN A 98 -11.49 -6.77 14.23
N VAL A 99 -12.76 -7.00 13.84
CA VAL A 99 -13.90 -7.05 14.78
C VAL A 99 -13.68 -8.10 15.87
N VAL A 100 -12.93 -9.18 15.59
CA VAL A 100 -12.64 -10.25 16.56
C VAL A 100 -11.68 -9.81 17.68
N VAL A 101 -10.75 -8.90 17.38
CA VAL A 101 -9.73 -8.42 18.33
C VAL A 101 -10.04 -7.05 18.94
N GLN A 102 -11.13 -6.43 18.48
CA GLN A 102 -11.61 -5.14 18.94
C GLN A 102 -12.29 -5.29 20.29
N GLY A 103 -11.76 -4.64 21.33
CA GLY A 103 -12.24 -4.81 22.70
C GLY A 103 -13.37 -3.88 23.10
N HIS A 104 -13.35 -2.65 22.62
CA HIS A 104 -14.48 -1.75 22.70
C HIS A 104 -14.59 -0.94 21.40
N ARG A 105 -15.67 -0.15 21.27
CA ARG A 105 -16.01 0.51 20.01
C ARG A 105 -14.87 1.37 19.46
N PHE A 106 -14.37 2.31 20.25
CA PHE A 106 -13.21 3.13 19.90
C PHE A 106 -12.68 3.84 21.16
N ASN A 107 -11.40 4.19 21.15
CA ASN A 107 -10.80 5.12 22.10
C ASN A 107 -10.85 6.53 21.54
N ILE A 108 -10.91 7.52 22.42
CA ILE A 108 -10.71 8.93 22.05
C ILE A 108 -9.48 9.39 22.81
N LEU A 109 -8.48 9.84 22.07
CA LEU A 109 -7.28 10.45 22.61
C LEU A 109 -7.35 11.95 22.37
N GLU A 110 -7.01 12.75 23.39
CA GLU A 110 -6.90 14.19 23.25
C GLU A 110 -5.92 14.55 22.11
N ASP A 111 -6.28 15.53 21.29
CA ASP A 111 -5.56 16.02 20.10
C ASP A 111 -5.39 15.02 18.93
N LEU A 112 -5.49 13.72 19.17
CA LEU A 112 -5.39 12.65 18.17
C LEU A 112 -6.76 12.16 17.67
N GLY A 113 -7.82 12.36 18.47
CA GLY A 113 -9.18 11.92 18.19
C GLY A 113 -9.39 10.41 18.29
N CYS A 114 -10.21 9.87 17.38
CA CYS A 114 -10.69 8.48 17.46
C CYS A 114 -9.60 7.46 17.10
N GLN A 115 -9.39 6.47 17.97
CA GLN A 115 -8.41 5.39 17.80
C GLN A 115 -9.05 4.01 17.96
N PRO A 116 -8.58 2.99 17.23
CA PRO A 116 -9.04 1.62 17.39
C PRO A 116 -8.65 1.09 18.77
N ALA A 117 -9.58 0.40 19.42
CA ALA A 117 -9.36 -0.21 20.73
C ALA A 117 -9.10 -1.70 20.59
N LEU A 118 -7.83 -2.06 20.44
CA LEU A 118 -7.41 -3.45 20.26
C LEU A 118 -6.98 -4.03 21.60
N TYR A 119 -7.42 -5.25 21.92
CA TYR A 119 -6.91 -5.94 23.10
C TYR A 119 -5.45 -6.33 22.90
N ASN A 120 -4.63 -6.23 23.95
CA ASN A 120 -3.26 -6.74 23.90
C ASN A 120 -3.27 -8.26 24.15
N THR A 121 -3.62 -9.03 23.11
CA THR A 121 -3.61 -10.48 23.12
C THR A 121 -2.68 -11.00 22.04
N LEU A 122 -2.21 -12.24 22.19
CA LEU A 122 -1.41 -12.92 21.17
C LEU A 122 -2.07 -12.85 19.78
N LEU A 123 -3.40 -12.94 19.74
CA LEU A 123 -4.17 -12.90 18.49
C LEU A 123 -4.04 -11.57 17.75
N THR A 124 -3.99 -10.44 18.47
CA THR A 124 -3.81 -9.10 17.88
C THR A 124 -2.47 -8.96 17.15
N TYR A 125 -1.42 -9.64 17.63
CA TYR A 125 -0.13 -9.65 16.94
C TYR A 125 -0.22 -10.33 15.57
N PHE A 126 -0.88 -11.47 15.49
CA PHE A 126 -1.08 -12.19 14.23
C PHE A 126 -2.08 -11.50 13.29
N ILE A 127 -3.16 -10.94 13.83
CA ILE A 127 -4.23 -10.34 13.02
C ILE A 127 -3.92 -8.91 12.60
N SER A 128 -3.22 -8.11 13.41
CA SER A 128 -2.97 -6.69 13.12
C SER A 128 -1.53 -6.42 12.70
N TYR A 129 -0.57 -6.74 13.57
CA TYR A 129 0.81 -6.28 13.43
C TYR A 129 1.60 -7.08 12.38
N MET A 130 1.25 -8.34 12.15
CA MET A 130 1.93 -9.21 11.20
C MET A 130 1.80 -8.73 9.74
N TRP A 131 0.61 -8.29 9.32
CA TRP A 131 0.33 -8.02 7.91
C TRP A 131 1.15 -6.87 7.30
N PRO A 132 1.29 -5.70 7.94
CA PRO A 132 2.16 -4.63 7.41
C PRO A 132 3.61 -5.09 7.23
N ILE A 133 4.13 -5.90 8.17
CA ILE A 133 5.49 -6.44 8.12
C ILE A 133 5.62 -7.42 6.94
N LEU A 134 4.70 -8.37 6.81
CA LEU A 134 4.71 -9.34 5.72
C LEU A 134 4.64 -8.65 4.35
N ILE A 135 3.72 -7.70 4.17
CA ILE A 135 3.59 -6.95 2.93
C ILE A 135 4.85 -6.13 2.65
N GLY A 136 5.43 -5.52 3.69
CA GLY A 136 6.69 -4.78 3.60
C GLY A 136 7.86 -5.64 3.13
N LEU A 137 8.02 -6.84 3.70
CA LEU A 137 9.06 -7.79 3.30
C LEU A 137 8.90 -8.25 1.85
N ILE A 138 7.67 -8.59 1.44
CA ILE A 138 7.38 -8.99 0.05
C ILE A 138 7.70 -7.82 -0.90
N SER A 139 7.32 -6.60 -0.53
CA SER A 139 7.60 -5.38 -1.32
C SER A 139 9.11 -5.15 -1.46
N ALA A 140 9.87 -5.33 -0.39
CA ALA A 140 11.33 -5.21 -0.40
C ALA A 140 11.99 -6.22 -1.36
N VAL A 141 11.52 -7.48 -1.38
CA VAL A 141 12.00 -8.49 -2.33
C VAL A 141 11.74 -8.05 -3.78
N TYR A 142 10.52 -7.59 -4.10
CA TYR A 142 10.22 -7.08 -5.45
C TYR A 142 11.06 -5.87 -5.82
N CYS A 143 11.33 -4.96 -4.87
CA CYS A 143 12.19 -3.80 -5.08
C CYS A 143 13.62 -4.23 -5.46
N VAL A 144 14.22 -5.17 -4.72
CA VAL A 144 15.57 -5.70 -4.99
C VAL A 144 15.60 -6.39 -6.37
N LEU A 145 14.59 -7.19 -6.69
CA LEU A 145 14.51 -7.88 -7.99
C LEU A 145 14.35 -6.89 -9.15
N SER A 146 13.53 -5.85 -8.97
CA SER A 146 13.33 -4.77 -9.95
C SER A 146 14.63 -4.02 -10.22
N LEU A 147 15.32 -3.60 -9.15
CA LEU A 147 16.60 -2.91 -9.25
C LEU A 147 17.67 -3.77 -9.95
N ARG A 148 17.79 -5.05 -9.58
CA ARG A 148 18.72 -5.98 -10.22
C ARG A 148 18.45 -6.13 -11.71
N SER A 149 17.18 -6.24 -12.09
CA SER A 149 16.77 -6.41 -13.49
C SER A 149 17.02 -5.13 -14.30
N PHE A 150 16.77 -3.97 -13.70
CA PHE A 150 17.08 -2.66 -14.28
C PHE A 150 18.59 -2.47 -14.51
N ILE A 151 19.43 -2.77 -13.51
CA ILE A 151 20.90 -2.67 -13.62
C ILE A 151 21.41 -3.59 -14.73
N ARG A 152 20.94 -4.84 -14.78
CA ARG A 152 21.33 -5.80 -15.83
C ARG A 152 21.03 -5.26 -17.24
N ARG A 153 19.87 -4.64 -17.43
CA ARG A 153 19.51 -4.02 -18.72
C ARG A 153 20.39 -2.85 -19.08
N ARG A 154 20.74 -2.00 -18.11
CA ARG A 154 21.63 -0.85 -18.35
C ARG A 154 23.02 -1.33 -18.81
N VAL A 155 23.53 -2.40 -18.20
CA VAL A 155 24.80 -3.03 -18.61
C VAL A 155 24.70 -3.63 -20.02
N GLN A 156 23.64 -4.39 -20.33
CA GLN A 156 23.43 -4.97 -21.66
C GLN A 156 23.34 -3.87 -22.74
N PHE A 157 22.56 -2.81 -22.49
CA PHE A 157 22.43 -1.69 -23.42
C PHE A 157 23.76 -0.96 -23.63
N SER A 158 24.54 -0.74 -22.56
CA SER A 158 25.87 -0.15 -22.65
C SER A 158 26.84 -1.03 -23.45
N GLN A 159 26.78 -2.36 -23.29
CA GLN A 159 27.57 -3.30 -24.08
C GLN A 159 27.20 -3.23 -25.57
N PHE A 160 25.91 -3.21 -25.93
CA PHE A 160 25.47 -3.03 -27.32
C PHE A 160 25.96 -1.72 -27.94
N LEU A 161 25.91 -0.60 -27.20
CA LEU A 161 26.45 0.69 -27.67
C LEU A 161 27.97 0.64 -27.84
N SER A 162 28.69 0.00 -26.92
CA SER A 162 30.15 -0.12 -26.99
C SER A 162 30.64 -1.08 -28.08
N SER A 163 29.83 -2.07 -28.44
CA SER A 163 30.13 -3.06 -29.47
C SER A 163 29.77 -2.58 -30.88
N ASN A 164 28.84 -1.62 -31.02
CA ASN A 164 28.45 -0.99 -32.28
C ASN A 164 29.19 0.34 -32.54
N LYS A 165 30.52 0.35 -32.39
CA LYS A 165 31.37 1.50 -32.76
C LYS A 165 31.42 1.78 -34.28
N SER A 166 30.79 0.96 -35.12
CA SER A 166 30.72 1.15 -36.57
C SER A 166 29.52 1.95 -37.07
N LEU A 167 28.59 2.36 -36.19
CA LEU A 167 27.58 3.36 -36.54
C LEU A 167 28.18 4.75 -36.31
N THR A 168 28.97 5.20 -37.29
CA THR A 168 29.35 6.60 -37.43
C THR A 168 28.06 7.41 -37.40
N ALA A 169 27.89 8.23 -36.36
CA ALA A 169 26.92 9.31 -36.41
C ALA A 169 27.35 10.22 -37.56
N GLY A 170 26.69 10.06 -38.71
CA GLY A 170 26.85 10.95 -39.85
C GLY A 170 26.52 12.36 -39.39
N ARG A 171 27.45 13.28 -39.72
CA ARG A 171 27.34 14.73 -39.49
C ARG A 171 26.06 15.32 -40.07
#